data_AF-A0A9W5PSB8-F1
#
_entry.id   AF-A0A9W5PSB8-F1
#
_cell.length_a   1.000
_cell.length_b   1.000
_cell.length_c   1.000
_cell.angle_alpha   90.00
_cell.angle_beta   90.00
_cell.angle_gamma   90.00
#
_symmetry.space_group_name_H-M   'P 1'
#
loop_
_entity.id
_entity.type
_entity.pdbx_description
1 polymer ?
#
loop_
_entity_poly.entity_id
_entity_poly.type
_entity_poly.pdbx_seq_one_letter_code
_entity_poly.pdbx_strand_id
1 'polypeptide(L)'
;MNEVLELKEELLQIKNNNYAVPEDVDAYPYAQWMLDYIGSPDAELRDDLIYSTLHTWITNDVFRQKELRGLMLQAISPDYLFYKIGEKGTDSVFKRAFSVLIPPLILSVHEREPLLSEEQLYSVAEQVLEYVYLEEDVRGYVEGKGWAHSTAHAADALDALVRTIQNREFSYAILAAVRQKVRLSDYVYVHFEDERLVKPIMSLRNQNLLTEEEWSNWLHSIATVEDIRHPQHAILVQNIRTFLRTCLKSFQ
;
A
#
# COMPACT_ATOMS: atom_id res chain seq x y z
N MET A 1 24.86 -9.17 -9.26
CA MET A 1 25.27 -9.98 -8.10
C MET A 1 26.18 -9.19 -7.17
N ASN A 2 27.16 -8.45 -7.70
CA ASN A 2 28.03 -7.60 -6.88
C ASN A 2 27.29 -6.41 -6.24
N GLU A 3 26.46 -5.70 -7.02
CA GLU A 3 25.75 -4.49 -6.54
C GLU A 3 24.70 -4.76 -5.45
N VAL A 4 23.98 -5.89 -5.51
CA VAL A 4 22.98 -6.24 -4.48
C VAL A 4 23.64 -6.54 -3.14
N LEU A 5 24.80 -7.21 -3.17
CA LEU A 5 25.55 -7.54 -1.97
C LEU A 5 26.14 -6.27 -1.35
N GLU A 6 26.73 -5.41 -2.18
CA GLU A 6 27.24 -4.08 -1.79
C GLU A 6 26.14 -3.25 -1.14
N LEU A 7 24.97 -3.09 -1.79
CA LEU A 7 23.82 -2.39 -1.21
C LEU A 7 23.41 -2.97 0.14
N LYS A 8 23.36 -4.31 0.26
CA LYS A 8 22.97 -4.97 1.51
C LYS A 8 23.97 -4.70 2.63
N GLU A 9 25.26 -4.74 2.35
CA GLU A 9 26.33 -4.44 3.31
C GLU A 9 26.28 -2.99 3.78
N GLU A 10 26.10 -2.03 2.87
CA GLU A 10 25.97 -0.62 3.21
C GLU A 10 24.71 -0.34 4.04
N LEU A 11 23.57 -0.95 3.68
CA LEU A 11 22.34 -0.80 4.45
C LEU A 11 22.40 -1.44 5.83
N LEU A 12 23.16 -2.53 6.01
CA LEU A 12 23.42 -3.09 7.34
C LEU A 12 24.18 -2.10 8.24
N GLN A 13 25.13 -1.36 7.68
CA GLN A 13 25.83 -0.30 8.42
C GLN A 13 24.87 0.85 8.78
N ILE A 14 24.02 1.28 7.84
CA ILE A 14 22.98 2.28 8.07
C ILE A 14 22.01 1.82 9.17
N LYS A 15 21.51 0.59 9.12
CA LYS A 15 20.65 0.00 10.16
C LYS A 15 21.32 -0.02 11.53
N ASN A 16 22.60 -0.43 11.60
CA ASN A 16 23.37 -0.43 12.85
C ASN A 16 23.62 0.98 13.40
N ASN A 17 23.55 2.01 12.55
CA ASN A 17 23.59 3.42 12.92
C ASN A 17 22.19 4.05 13.04
N ASN A 18 21.18 3.27 13.46
CA ASN A 18 19.80 3.71 13.65
C ASN A 18 19.16 4.34 12.39
N TYR A 19 19.52 3.82 11.21
CA TYR A 19 19.07 4.31 9.91
C TYR A 19 19.45 5.78 9.62
N ALA A 20 20.48 6.32 10.28
CA ALA A 20 20.98 7.66 9.97
C ALA A 20 21.61 7.70 8.58
N VAL A 21 21.44 8.83 7.89
CA VAL A 21 22.11 9.08 6.61
C VAL A 21 23.62 9.17 6.85
N PRO A 22 24.47 8.39 6.15
CA PRO A 22 25.92 8.52 6.26
C PRO A 22 26.41 9.92 5.83
N GLU A 23 27.48 10.43 6.46
CA GLU A 23 27.97 11.80 6.24
C GLU A 23 28.42 12.09 4.80
N ASP A 24 28.87 11.05 4.08
CA ASP A 24 29.42 11.10 2.73
C ASP A 24 28.43 10.65 1.64
N VAL A 25 27.17 10.40 2.01
CA VAL A 25 26.13 9.92 1.09
C VAL A 25 25.13 11.03 0.76
N ASP A 26 24.90 11.25 -0.54
CA ASP A 26 23.73 11.99 -1.00
C ASP A 26 22.49 11.10 -0.91
N ALA A 27 21.60 11.41 0.03
CA ALA A 27 20.45 10.58 0.35
C ALA A 27 19.51 10.35 -0.85
N TYR A 28 19.35 11.32 -1.75
CA TYR A 28 18.36 11.21 -2.83
C TYR A 28 18.74 10.18 -3.91
N PRO A 29 19.91 10.27 -4.57
CA PRO A 29 20.37 9.23 -5.48
C PRO A 29 20.43 7.85 -4.82
N TYR A 30 20.81 7.81 -3.54
CA TYR A 30 20.88 6.57 -2.77
C TYR A 30 19.50 5.97 -2.53
N ALA A 31 18.48 6.79 -2.26
CA ALA A 31 17.09 6.34 -2.17
C ALA A 31 16.54 5.85 -3.51
N GLN A 32 16.94 6.45 -4.62
CA GLN A 32 16.59 5.94 -5.95
C GLN A 32 17.22 4.57 -6.22
N TRP A 33 18.48 4.37 -5.79
CA TRP A 33 19.15 3.08 -5.89
C TRP A 33 18.49 2.01 -5.01
N MET A 34 18.10 2.35 -3.78
CA MET A 34 17.28 1.48 -2.92
C MET A 34 15.96 1.08 -3.60
N LEU A 35 15.29 2.03 -4.25
CA LEU A 35 14.04 1.77 -4.97
C LEU A 35 14.21 0.73 -6.09
N ASP A 36 15.33 0.72 -6.81
CA ASP A 36 15.59 -0.28 -7.86
C ASP A 36 15.53 -1.73 -7.32
N TYR A 37 15.84 -1.92 -6.03
CA TYR A 37 15.85 -3.21 -5.33
C TYR A 37 14.68 -3.41 -4.36
N ILE A 38 13.69 -2.51 -4.34
CA ILE A 38 12.55 -2.56 -3.41
C ILE A 38 11.65 -3.81 -3.59
N GLY A 39 11.81 -4.52 -4.72
CA GLY A 39 11.15 -5.79 -4.99
C GLY A 39 11.99 -7.04 -4.74
N SER A 40 13.09 -6.95 -4.00
CA SER A 40 13.98 -8.10 -3.75
C SER A 40 13.23 -9.27 -3.10
N PRO A 41 13.46 -10.54 -3.51
CA PRO A 41 12.94 -11.71 -2.80
C PRO A 41 13.63 -11.97 -1.45
N ASP A 42 14.75 -11.30 -1.17
CA ASP A 42 15.40 -11.30 0.14
C ASP A 42 14.64 -10.36 1.08
N ALA A 43 13.90 -10.93 2.04
CA ALA A 43 13.08 -10.18 2.99
C ALA A 43 13.89 -9.26 3.90
N GLU A 44 15.11 -9.63 4.26
CA GLU A 44 15.96 -8.76 5.09
C GLU A 44 16.37 -7.53 4.29
N LEU A 45 16.79 -7.71 3.04
CA LEU A 45 17.14 -6.59 2.17
C LEU A 45 15.92 -5.68 1.91
N ARG A 46 14.77 -6.27 1.65
CA ARG A 46 13.57 -5.53 1.26
C ARG A 46 12.89 -4.81 2.44
N ASP A 47 12.57 -5.54 3.51
CA ASP A 47 11.72 -5.07 4.60
C ASP A 47 12.56 -4.33 5.66
N ASP A 48 13.60 -5.01 6.15
CA ASP A 48 14.40 -4.57 7.29
C ASP A 48 15.44 -3.51 6.91
N LEU A 49 15.88 -3.50 5.65
CA LEU A 49 16.93 -2.61 5.17
C LEU A 49 16.35 -1.51 4.28
N ILE A 50 15.90 -1.83 3.07
CA ILE A 50 15.42 -0.83 2.10
C ILE A 50 14.22 -0.06 2.64
N TYR A 51 13.12 -0.77 2.95
CA TYR A 51 11.87 -0.11 3.35
C TYR A 51 12.04 0.65 4.67
N SER A 52 12.69 0.05 5.67
CA SER A 52 12.93 0.69 6.97
C SER A 52 13.82 1.94 6.86
N THR A 53 14.82 1.92 5.97
CA THR A 53 15.66 3.10 5.68
C THR A 53 14.84 4.19 4.99
N LEU A 54 14.12 3.86 3.92
CA LEU A 54 13.26 4.80 3.19
C LEU A 54 12.20 5.42 4.11
N HIS A 55 11.54 4.60 4.92
CA HIS A 55 10.61 5.06 5.95
C HIS A 55 11.28 6.11 6.83
N THR A 56 12.41 5.77 7.46
CA THR A 56 13.10 6.67 8.38
C THR A 56 13.54 7.97 7.71
N TRP A 57 14.13 7.91 6.53
CA TRP A 57 14.62 9.09 5.81
C TRP A 57 13.47 9.99 5.37
N ILE A 58 12.37 9.43 4.86
CA ILE A 58 11.18 10.20 4.45
C ILE A 58 10.52 10.85 5.66
N THR A 59 10.29 10.11 6.76
CA THR A 59 9.55 10.63 7.91
C THR A 59 10.35 11.62 8.74
N ASN A 60 11.68 11.55 8.71
CA ASN A 60 12.59 12.49 9.40
C ASN A 60 13.01 13.68 8.53
N ASP A 61 12.27 13.97 7.45
CA ASP A 61 12.44 15.14 6.60
C ASP A 61 13.85 15.29 5.99
N VAL A 62 14.52 14.16 5.68
CA VAL A 62 15.86 14.14 5.05
C VAL A 62 15.83 14.76 3.65
N PHE A 63 14.73 14.55 2.93
CA PHE A 63 14.60 14.93 1.53
C PHE A 63 13.95 16.30 1.37
N ARG A 64 14.39 17.02 0.33
CA ARG A 64 13.72 18.23 -0.13
C ARG A 64 12.40 17.87 -0.81
N GLN A 65 11.48 18.82 -0.86
CA GLN A 65 10.20 18.62 -1.53
C GLN A 65 10.32 18.14 -3.00
N LYS A 66 11.31 18.62 -3.76
CA LYS A 66 11.52 18.16 -5.16
C LYS A 66 11.92 16.67 -5.21
N GLU A 67 12.71 16.22 -4.25
CA GLU A 67 13.21 14.85 -4.14
C GLU A 67 12.08 13.92 -3.73
N LEU A 68 11.25 14.30 -2.75
CA LEU A 68 10.03 13.56 -2.39
C LEU A 68 9.08 13.40 -3.58
N ARG A 69 8.85 14.46 -4.37
CA ARG A 69 8.06 14.35 -5.61
C ARG A 69 8.70 13.39 -6.61
N GLY A 70 10.02 13.38 -6.73
CA GLY A 70 10.76 12.43 -7.56
C GLY A 70 10.57 10.98 -7.12
N LEU A 71 10.71 10.69 -5.83
CA LEU A 71 10.48 9.35 -5.26
C LEU A 71 9.03 8.90 -5.45
N MET A 72 8.05 9.79 -5.27
CA MET A 72 6.64 9.51 -5.53
C MET A 72 6.43 9.07 -6.98
N LEU A 73 6.93 9.87 -7.94
CA LEU A 73 6.78 9.61 -9.37
C LEU A 73 7.46 8.29 -9.77
N GLN A 74 8.64 8.00 -9.22
CA GLN A 74 9.34 6.74 -9.45
C GLN A 74 8.51 5.55 -8.94
N ALA A 75 8.01 5.63 -7.70
CA ALA A 75 7.26 4.54 -7.08
C ALA A 75 5.95 4.21 -7.82
N ILE A 76 5.19 5.22 -8.30
CA ILE A 76 3.92 5.01 -9.01
C ILE A 76 4.09 4.76 -10.52
N SER A 77 5.33 4.69 -11.00
CA SER A 77 5.62 4.52 -12.43
C SER A 77 5.34 3.08 -12.92
N PRO A 78 5.21 2.88 -14.25
CA PRO A 78 4.97 1.55 -14.82
C PRO A 78 6.00 0.48 -14.44
N ASP A 79 7.27 0.86 -14.28
CA ASP A 79 8.37 -0.07 -13.96
C ASP A 79 8.41 -0.49 -12.48
N TYR A 80 7.50 0.06 -11.68
CA TYR A 80 7.42 -0.09 -10.22
C TYR A 80 6.04 -0.59 -9.81
N LEU A 81 5.08 0.31 -9.55
CA LEU A 81 3.73 -0.02 -9.11
C LEU A 81 3.02 -1.00 -10.05
N PHE A 82 3.28 -0.89 -11.35
CA PHE A 82 2.66 -1.75 -12.38
C PHE A 82 3.61 -2.80 -12.96
N TYR A 83 4.75 -3.07 -12.29
CA TYR A 83 5.75 -4.01 -12.77
C TYR A 83 5.15 -5.41 -12.95
N LYS A 84 4.95 -5.80 -14.22
CA LYS A 84 4.30 -7.07 -14.60
C LYS A 84 2.93 -7.27 -13.93
N ILE A 85 2.15 -6.20 -13.84
CA ILE A 85 0.82 -6.20 -13.22
C ILE A 85 -0.06 -7.34 -13.79
N GLY A 86 -0.83 -8.01 -12.93
CA GLY A 86 -1.65 -9.16 -13.27
C GLY A 86 -0.94 -10.52 -13.11
N GLU A 87 0.39 -10.58 -13.03
CA GLU A 87 1.08 -11.84 -12.71
C GLU A 87 0.79 -12.31 -11.29
N LYS A 88 0.44 -13.60 -11.14
CA LYS A 88 0.26 -14.31 -9.86
C LYS A 88 1.39 -15.29 -9.61
N GLY A 89 1.81 -15.43 -8.35
CA GLY A 89 2.70 -16.51 -7.90
C GLY A 89 4.19 -16.26 -8.14
N THR A 90 4.56 -15.18 -8.82
CA THR A 90 5.95 -14.81 -9.13
C THR A 90 6.50 -13.80 -8.13
N ASP A 91 7.79 -13.47 -8.22
CA ASP A 91 8.42 -12.48 -7.33
C ASP A 91 8.11 -11.03 -7.74
N SER A 92 7.43 -10.83 -8.88
CA SER A 92 7.06 -9.49 -9.35
C SER A 92 6.12 -8.77 -8.37
N VAL A 93 5.35 -9.52 -7.56
CA VAL A 93 4.49 -8.98 -6.51
C VAL A 93 5.25 -8.13 -5.50
N PHE A 94 6.49 -8.49 -5.13
CA PHE A 94 7.24 -7.74 -4.12
C PHE A 94 7.55 -6.32 -4.59
N LYS A 95 7.92 -6.15 -5.87
CA LYS A 95 8.19 -4.81 -6.42
C LYS A 95 6.95 -3.95 -6.38
N ARG A 96 5.80 -4.47 -6.82
CA ARG A 96 4.54 -3.72 -6.84
C ARG A 96 4.06 -3.40 -5.41
N ALA A 97 4.05 -4.40 -4.54
CA ALA A 97 3.55 -4.28 -3.18
C ALA A 97 4.39 -3.37 -2.30
N PHE A 98 5.70 -3.28 -2.50
CA PHE A 98 6.51 -2.31 -1.75
C PHE A 98 6.59 -0.95 -2.44
N SER A 99 6.39 -0.87 -3.75
CA SER A 99 6.24 0.42 -4.44
C SER A 99 5.00 1.17 -3.94
N VAL A 100 3.88 0.48 -3.71
CA VAL A 100 2.65 1.11 -3.16
C VAL A 100 2.79 1.55 -1.69
N LEU A 101 3.85 1.14 -0.98
CA LEU A 101 4.15 1.65 0.37
C LEU A 101 4.88 3.00 0.37
N ILE A 102 5.37 3.48 -0.77
CA ILE A 102 6.04 4.80 -0.85
C ILE A 102 5.04 5.96 -0.80
N PRO A 103 3.91 5.93 -1.54
CA PRO A 103 2.88 6.96 -1.43
C PRO A 103 2.45 7.29 0.00
N PRO A 104 2.08 6.34 0.89
CA PRO A 104 1.65 6.69 2.24
C PRO A 104 2.75 7.38 3.08
N LEU A 105 4.02 7.05 2.87
CA LEU A 105 5.13 7.75 3.55
C LEU A 105 5.21 9.22 3.12
N ILE A 106 5.15 9.47 1.82
CA ILE A 106 5.24 10.83 1.26
C ILE A 106 3.98 11.64 1.56
N LEU A 107 2.80 11.00 1.51
CA LEU A 107 1.55 11.63 1.89
C LEU A 107 1.53 12.01 3.38
N SER A 108 2.18 11.22 4.25
CA SER A 108 2.33 11.59 5.67
C SER A 108 3.14 12.88 5.87
N VAL A 109 4.11 13.16 4.99
CA VAL A 109 4.82 14.44 4.96
C VAL A 109 3.91 15.53 4.40
N HIS A 110 3.17 15.25 3.32
CA HIS A 110 2.21 16.18 2.72
C HIS A 110 1.15 16.69 3.72
N GLU A 111 0.67 15.83 4.61
CA GLU A 111 -0.30 16.19 5.66
C GLU A 111 0.28 17.17 6.69
N ARG A 112 1.59 17.13 6.94
CA ARG A 112 2.28 18.08 7.82
C ARG A 112 2.65 19.36 7.09
N GLU A 113 3.11 19.23 5.85
CA GLU A 113 3.58 20.33 5.01
C GLU A 113 3.14 20.09 3.54
N PRO A 114 2.28 20.96 2.97
CA PRO A 114 1.75 20.78 1.62
C PRO A 114 2.85 20.60 0.55
N LEU A 115 2.97 19.37 0.06
CA LEU A 115 3.96 18.96 -0.93
C LEU A 115 3.42 18.88 -2.36
N LEU A 116 2.18 18.45 -2.55
CA LEU A 116 1.61 18.13 -3.86
C LEU A 116 0.55 19.17 -4.19
N SER A 117 0.44 19.56 -5.45
CA SER A 117 -0.77 20.26 -5.90
C SER A 117 -1.97 19.32 -5.85
N GLU A 118 -3.18 19.88 -5.89
CA GLU A 118 -4.40 19.08 -5.98
C GLU A 118 -4.38 18.14 -7.20
N GLU A 119 -3.98 18.65 -8.37
CA GLU A 119 -3.82 17.85 -9.60
C GLU A 119 -2.84 16.68 -9.40
N GLN A 120 -1.69 16.91 -8.76
CA GLN A 120 -0.71 15.87 -8.47
C GLN A 120 -1.26 14.83 -7.48
N LEU A 121 -2.02 15.28 -6.47
CA LEU A 121 -2.61 14.41 -5.48
C LEU A 121 -3.67 13.48 -6.11
N TYR A 122 -4.54 14.01 -6.96
CA TYR A 122 -5.50 13.19 -7.71
C TYR A 122 -4.80 12.26 -8.71
N SER A 123 -3.72 12.69 -9.37
CA SER A 123 -2.94 11.80 -10.24
C SER A 123 -2.34 10.62 -9.46
N VAL A 124 -1.80 10.84 -8.26
CA VAL A 124 -1.34 9.73 -7.38
C VAL A 124 -2.52 8.81 -7.02
N ALA A 125 -3.67 9.40 -6.70
CA ALA A 125 -4.85 8.65 -6.30
C ALA A 125 -5.39 7.74 -7.43
N GLU A 126 -5.41 8.23 -8.67
CA GLU A 126 -5.77 7.47 -9.86
C GLU A 126 -4.85 6.26 -10.05
N GLN A 127 -3.53 6.45 -9.97
CA GLN A 127 -2.56 5.35 -10.13
C GLN A 127 -2.70 4.30 -9.03
N VAL A 128 -2.91 4.71 -7.77
CA VAL A 128 -3.10 3.78 -6.65
C VAL A 128 -4.42 3.00 -6.81
N LEU A 129 -5.51 3.67 -7.19
CA LEU A 129 -6.79 3.02 -7.45
C LEU A 129 -6.68 2.03 -8.60
N GLU A 130 -6.06 2.42 -9.71
CA GLU A 130 -5.83 1.53 -10.86
C GLU A 130 -5.02 0.30 -10.45
N TYR A 131 -3.93 0.47 -9.69
CA TYR A 131 -3.18 -0.65 -9.12
C TYR A 131 -4.05 -1.57 -8.27
N VAL A 132 -4.90 -1.04 -7.40
CA VAL A 132 -5.82 -1.86 -6.59
C VAL A 132 -6.73 -2.69 -7.50
N TYR A 133 -7.28 -2.12 -8.57
CA TYR A 133 -8.14 -2.86 -9.48
C TYR A 133 -7.41 -3.93 -10.30
N LEU A 134 -6.18 -3.66 -10.73
CA LEU A 134 -5.40 -4.54 -11.59
C LEU A 134 -4.58 -5.60 -10.84
N GLU A 135 -4.30 -5.40 -9.55
CA GLU A 135 -3.48 -6.34 -8.79
C GLU A 135 -4.22 -7.65 -8.53
N GLU A 136 -3.59 -8.74 -8.94
CA GLU A 136 -4.14 -10.08 -8.93
C GLU A 136 -3.43 -11.01 -7.92
N ASP A 137 -2.18 -10.72 -7.55
CA ASP A 137 -1.43 -11.50 -6.57
C ASP A 137 -1.65 -10.93 -5.17
N VAL A 138 -2.56 -11.55 -4.44
CA VAL A 138 -2.96 -11.13 -3.09
C VAL A 138 -2.34 -11.98 -1.97
N ARG A 139 -1.27 -12.71 -2.28
CA ARG A 139 -0.59 -13.55 -1.27
C ARG A 139 -0.12 -12.69 -0.10
N GLY A 140 -0.37 -13.19 1.11
CA GLY A 140 0.06 -12.51 2.33
C GLY A 140 1.56 -12.70 2.61
N TYR A 141 1.91 -13.87 3.12
CA TYR A 141 3.29 -14.32 3.35
C TYR A 141 3.73 -15.36 2.30
N VAL A 142 4.98 -15.27 1.84
CA VAL A 142 5.61 -16.23 0.95
C VAL A 142 6.79 -16.87 1.66
N GLU A 143 6.71 -18.20 1.85
CA GLU A 143 7.75 -18.98 2.53
C GLU A 143 9.14 -18.73 1.94
N GLY A 144 10.10 -18.43 2.81
CA GLY A 144 11.48 -18.10 2.43
C GLY A 144 11.69 -16.72 1.79
N LYS A 145 10.62 -15.94 1.52
CA LYS A 145 10.71 -14.62 0.87
C LYS A 145 10.04 -13.48 1.66
N GLY A 146 9.28 -13.81 2.70
CA GLY A 146 8.65 -12.82 3.59
C GLY A 146 7.31 -12.30 3.07
N TRP A 147 6.96 -11.08 3.46
CA TRP A 147 5.67 -10.47 3.16
C TRP A 147 5.56 -10.04 1.70
N ALA A 148 4.53 -10.52 1.00
CA ALA A 148 4.11 -9.95 -0.27
C ALA A 148 3.07 -8.85 -0.01
N HIS A 149 2.00 -9.15 0.74
CA HIS A 149 1.10 -8.15 1.35
C HIS A 149 0.53 -7.07 0.40
N SER A 150 0.39 -7.36 -0.89
CA SER A 150 -0.06 -6.39 -1.89
C SER A 150 -1.36 -5.68 -1.53
N THR A 151 -2.35 -6.41 -1.00
CA THR A 151 -3.64 -5.85 -0.54
C THR A 151 -3.49 -5.02 0.73
N ALA A 152 -2.72 -5.49 1.71
CA ALA A 152 -2.49 -4.78 2.96
C ALA A 152 -1.74 -3.46 2.74
N HIS A 153 -0.73 -3.46 1.87
CA HIS A 153 0.03 -2.27 1.51
C HIS A 153 -0.80 -1.29 0.67
N ALA A 154 -1.63 -1.80 -0.26
CA ALA A 154 -2.58 -0.97 -0.98
C ALA A 154 -3.55 -0.25 -0.03
N ALA A 155 -4.03 -0.95 1.02
CA ALA A 155 -4.94 -0.36 2.00
C ALA A 155 -4.30 0.81 2.76
N ASP A 156 -2.99 0.79 3.04
CA ASP A 156 -2.29 1.93 3.64
C ASP A 156 -2.22 3.13 2.71
N ALA A 157 -1.97 2.90 1.42
CA ALA A 157 -1.97 3.96 0.41
C ALA A 157 -3.37 4.56 0.26
N LEU A 158 -4.42 3.74 0.22
CA LEU A 158 -5.81 4.20 0.22
C LEU A 158 -6.14 5.01 1.48
N ASP A 159 -5.70 4.57 2.66
CA ASP A 159 -5.93 5.33 3.90
C ASP A 159 -5.23 6.69 3.88
N ALA A 160 -3.98 6.76 3.44
CA ALA A 160 -3.25 8.01 3.31
C ALA A 160 -3.88 8.97 2.28
N LEU A 161 -4.41 8.44 1.18
CA LEU A 161 -5.16 9.24 0.20
C LEU A 161 -6.46 9.76 0.77
N VAL A 162 -7.20 8.95 1.54
CA VAL A 162 -8.40 9.40 2.24
C VAL A 162 -8.04 10.52 3.23
N ARG A 163 -6.96 10.42 4.00
CA ARG A 163 -6.60 11.48 4.94
C ARG A 163 -6.23 12.81 4.26
N THR A 164 -5.85 12.78 2.98
CA THR A 164 -5.46 13.97 2.21
C THR A 164 -6.57 14.51 1.28
N ILE A 165 -7.43 13.66 0.72
CA ILE A 165 -8.49 14.04 -0.22
C ILE A 165 -9.87 13.97 0.45
N GLN A 166 -10.50 15.12 0.61
CA GLN A 166 -11.89 15.24 1.10
C GLN A 166 -12.84 15.52 -0.07
N ASN A 167 -13.19 14.46 -0.80
CA ASN A 167 -14.10 14.54 -1.93
C ASN A 167 -15.08 13.35 -1.92
N ARG A 168 -16.36 13.64 -2.18
CA ARG A 168 -17.44 12.64 -2.11
C ARG A 168 -17.35 11.59 -3.22
N GLU A 169 -17.02 11.97 -4.44
CA GLU A 169 -16.83 11.03 -5.56
C GLU A 169 -15.60 10.15 -5.33
N PHE A 170 -14.52 10.75 -4.81
CA PHE A 170 -13.34 10.00 -4.40
C PHE A 170 -13.65 9.00 -3.28
N SER A 171 -14.47 9.39 -2.31
CA SER A 171 -14.95 8.48 -1.25
C SER A 171 -15.61 7.24 -1.84
N TYR A 172 -16.46 7.41 -2.86
CA TYR A 172 -17.07 6.29 -3.58
C TYR A 172 -16.07 5.39 -4.31
N ALA A 173 -15.03 5.97 -4.92
CA ALA A 173 -13.97 5.20 -5.56
C ALA A 173 -13.21 4.31 -4.56
N ILE A 174 -12.89 4.85 -3.38
CA ILE A 174 -12.27 4.09 -2.28
C ILE A 174 -13.19 2.97 -1.79
N LEU A 175 -14.48 3.28 -1.56
CA LEU A 175 -15.48 2.30 -1.15
C LEU A 175 -15.61 1.13 -2.15
N ALA A 176 -15.58 1.44 -3.46
CA ALA A 176 -15.60 0.44 -4.51
C ALA A 176 -14.33 -0.43 -4.54
N ALA A 177 -13.16 0.18 -4.41
CA ALA A 177 -11.86 -0.50 -4.38
C ALA A 177 -11.74 -1.46 -3.18
N VAL A 178 -12.09 -0.99 -1.97
CA VAL A 178 -12.10 -1.83 -0.76
C VAL A 178 -13.08 -2.98 -0.91
N ARG A 179 -14.31 -2.70 -1.41
CA ARG A 179 -15.31 -3.74 -1.66
C ARG A 179 -14.79 -4.82 -2.61
N GLN A 180 -14.10 -4.45 -3.69
CA GLN A 180 -13.54 -5.41 -4.64
C GLN A 180 -12.57 -6.37 -3.94
N LYS A 181 -11.65 -5.85 -3.12
CA LYS A 181 -10.67 -6.68 -2.39
C LYS A 181 -11.32 -7.55 -1.32
N VAL A 182 -12.24 -7.00 -0.52
CA VAL A 182 -12.99 -7.78 0.47
C VAL A 182 -13.78 -8.93 -0.17
N ARG A 183 -14.25 -8.74 -1.41
CA ARG A 183 -15.04 -9.72 -2.15
C ARG A 183 -14.23 -10.67 -3.04
N LEU A 184 -12.92 -10.80 -2.82
CA LEU A 184 -12.16 -11.86 -3.47
C LEU A 184 -12.67 -13.24 -3.04
N SER A 185 -12.66 -14.16 -3.99
CA SER A 185 -13.25 -15.50 -3.85
C SER A 185 -12.29 -16.64 -4.22
N ASP A 186 -11.06 -16.30 -4.59
CA ASP A 186 -9.97 -17.22 -4.96
C ASP A 186 -8.81 -17.25 -3.95
N TYR A 187 -8.82 -16.38 -2.93
CA TYR A 187 -7.85 -16.34 -1.84
C TYR A 187 -8.51 -15.99 -0.51
N VAL A 188 -8.16 -16.70 0.57
CA VAL A 188 -8.61 -16.37 1.94
C VAL A 188 -7.55 -15.50 2.60
N TYR A 189 -7.96 -14.32 3.08
CA TYR A 189 -7.08 -13.46 3.87
C TYR A 189 -6.86 -14.03 5.27
N VAL A 190 -5.61 -14.11 5.69
CA VAL A 190 -5.19 -14.73 6.96
C VAL A 190 -4.05 -13.97 7.66
N HIS A 191 -3.56 -12.87 7.09
CA HIS A 191 -2.44 -12.08 7.58
C HIS A 191 -2.85 -10.62 7.86
N PHE A 192 -4.02 -10.43 8.47
CA PHE A 192 -4.55 -9.13 8.90
C PHE A 192 -4.83 -8.14 7.76
N GLU A 193 -5.02 -8.63 6.53
CA GLU A 193 -5.40 -7.78 5.40
C GLU A 193 -6.75 -7.08 5.65
N ASP A 194 -7.65 -7.72 6.41
CA ASP A 194 -8.91 -7.14 6.84
C ASP A 194 -8.72 -5.93 7.78
N GLU A 195 -7.83 -6.03 8.77
CA GLU A 195 -7.52 -4.91 9.68
C GLU A 195 -6.96 -3.70 8.93
N ARG A 196 -6.15 -3.96 7.90
CA ARG A 196 -5.58 -2.92 7.03
C ARG A 196 -6.64 -2.30 6.13
N LEU A 197 -7.48 -3.11 5.49
CA LEU A 197 -8.58 -2.65 4.62
C LEU A 197 -9.65 -1.85 5.37
N VAL A 198 -9.82 -2.04 6.68
CA VAL A 198 -10.77 -1.25 7.49
C VAL A 198 -10.27 0.18 7.71
N LYS A 199 -8.96 0.44 7.75
CA LYS A 199 -8.40 1.78 8.00
C LYS A 199 -8.95 2.88 7.06
N PRO A 200 -8.90 2.75 5.71
CA PRO A 200 -9.45 3.77 4.83
C PRO A 200 -10.95 4.00 5.05
N ILE A 201 -11.70 2.97 5.46
CA ILE A 201 -13.14 3.08 5.76
C ILE A 201 -13.38 3.92 7.01
N MET A 202 -12.59 3.71 8.07
CA MET A 202 -12.68 4.50 9.29
C MET A 202 -12.29 5.96 9.02
N SER A 203 -11.22 6.17 8.25
CA SER A 203 -10.80 7.51 7.83
C SER A 203 -11.89 8.21 7.01
N LEU A 204 -12.55 7.51 6.08
CA LEU A 204 -13.68 8.06 5.31
C LEU A 204 -14.87 8.42 6.21
N ARG A 205 -15.20 7.54 7.16
CA ARG A 205 -16.28 7.81 8.12
C ARG A 205 -16.01 9.09 8.89
N ASN A 206 -14.77 9.30 9.33
CA ASN A 206 -14.37 10.48 10.09
C ASN A 206 -14.47 11.79 9.29
N GLN A 207 -14.45 11.73 7.96
CA GLN A 207 -14.67 12.92 7.12
C GLN A 207 -16.13 13.39 7.10
N ASN A 208 -17.10 12.56 7.52
CA ASN A 208 -18.53 12.86 7.51
C ASN A 208 -19.08 13.31 6.14
N LEU A 209 -18.50 12.84 5.02
CA LEU A 209 -18.93 13.21 3.67
C LEU A 209 -20.11 12.39 3.14
N LEU A 210 -20.40 11.23 3.72
CA LEU A 210 -21.45 10.29 3.28
C LEU A 210 -22.56 10.18 4.33
N THR A 211 -23.80 10.00 3.88
CA THR A 211 -24.96 9.83 4.76
C THR A 211 -25.03 8.40 5.33
N GLU A 212 -25.82 8.21 6.39
CA GLU A 212 -26.07 6.86 6.93
C GLU A 212 -26.71 5.92 5.90
N GLU A 213 -27.55 6.45 5.01
CA GLU A 213 -28.14 5.66 3.93
C GLU A 213 -27.07 5.17 2.95
N GLU A 214 -26.12 6.03 2.57
CA GLU A 214 -25.02 5.65 1.68
C GLU A 214 -24.10 4.60 2.31
N TRP A 215 -23.78 4.75 3.60
CA TRP A 215 -23.05 3.74 4.35
C TRP A 215 -23.80 2.40 4.44
N SER A 216 -25.10 2.44 4.75
CA SER A 216 -25.96 1.26 4.80
C SER A 216 -26.02 0.56 3.44
N ASN A 217 -26.17 1.32 2.36
CA ASN A 217 -26.19 0.80 0.99
C ASN A 217 -24.86 0.15 0.62
N TRP A 218 -23.73 0.77 0.97
CA TRP A 218 -22.41 0.19 0.72
C TRP A 218 -22.20 -1.10 1.52
N LEU A 219 -22.51 -1.12 2.82
CA LEU A 219 -22.41 -2.32 3.66
C LEU A 219 -23.29 -3.46 3.12
N HIS A 220 -24.52 -3.15 2.70
CA HIS A 220 -25.40 -4.12 2.06
C HIS A 220 -24.79 -4.67 0.77
N SER A 221 -24.18 -3.80 -0.05
CA SER A 221 -23.51 -4.20 -1.30
C SER A 221 -22.32 -5.13 -1.08
N ILE A 222 -21.70 -5.14 0.11
CA ILE A 222 -20.64 -6.09 0.49
C ILE A 222 -21.26 -7.41 0.96
N ALA A 223 -22.28 -7.34 1.81
CA ALA A 223 -22.89 -8.50 2.46
C ALA A 223 -23.71 -9.39 1.51
N THR A 224 -24.24 -8.84 0.42
CA THR A 224 -25.06 -9.61 -0.54
C THR A 224 -24.19 -10.57 -1.36
N VAL A 225 -24.29 -11.86 -1.07
CA VAL A 225 -23.60 -12.93 -1.79
C VAL A 225 -24.57 -13.56 -2.79
N GLU A 226 -24.26 -13.46 -4.07
CA GLU A 226 -24.98 -14.18 -5.13
C GLU A 226 -24.53 -15.65 -5.18
N ASP A 227 -25.29 -16.48 -5.89
CA ASP A 227 -25.07 -17.93 -5.96
C ASP A 227 -23.80 -18.26 -6.79
N ILE A 228 -22.64 -18.25 -6.13
CA ILE A 228 -21.33 -18.58 -6.72
C ILE A 228 -21.04 -20.07 -6.49
N ARG A 229 -20.35 -20.71 -7.45
CA ARG A 229 -19.95 -22.12 -7.35
C ARG A 229 -19.13 -22.41 -6.08
N HIS A 230 -19.35 -23.57 -5.47
CA HIS A 230 -18.44 -24.12 -4.45
C HIS A 230 -17.06 -24.43 -5.09
N PRO A 231 -15.90 -24.19 -4.44
CA PRO A 231 -15.64 -23.67 -3.08
C PRO A 231 -15.47 -22.13 -2.98
N GLN A 232 -15.52 -21.40 -4.10
CA GLN A 232 -15.33 -19.94 -4.14
C GLN A 232 -16.33 -19.19 -3.24
N HIS A 233 -17.54 -19.71 -3.12
CA HIS A 233 -18.53 -19.22 -2.17
C HIS A 233 -18.02 -19.19 -0.71
N ALA A 234 -17.31 -20.22 -0.26
CA ALA A 234 -16.82 -20.29 1.13
C ALA A 234 -15.70 -19.26 1.39
N ILE A 235 -14.80 -19.07 0.43
CA ILE A 235 -13.72 -18.08 0.49
C ILE A 235 -14.31 -16.67 0.56
N LEU A 236 -15.23 -16.36 -0.35
CA LEU A 236 -15.92 -15.07 -0.38
C LEU A 236 -16.62 -14.77 0.94
N VAL A 237 -17.42 -15.72 1.45
CA VAL A 237 -18.14 -15.56 2.72
C VAL A 237 -17.17 -15.37 3.88
N GLN A 238 -16.03 -16.05 3.89
CA GLN A 238 -15.03 -15.90 4.94
C GLN A 238 -14.41 -14.50 4.92
N ASN A 239 -13.96 -14.01 3.76
CA ASN A 239 -13.37 -12.67 3.64
C ASN A 239 -14.37 -11.57 4.04
N ILE A 240 -15.61 -11.64 3.55
CA ILE A 240 -16.68 -10.71 3.93
C ILE A 240 -16.92 -10.74 5.45
N ARG A 241 -17.07 -11.93 6.04
CA ARG A 241 -17.36 -12.05 7.48
C ARG A 241 -16.23 -11.52 8.34
N THR A 242 -14.98 -11.81 8.01
CA THR A 242 -13.82 -11.32 8.75
C THR A 242 -13.78 -9.79 8.67
N PHE A 243 -13.86 -9.22 7.46
CA PHE A 243 -13.88 -7.78 7.27
C PHE A 243 -15.00 -7.07 8.05
N LEU A 244 -16.25 -7.56 7.95
CA LEU A 244 -17.38 -6.95 8.66
C LEU A 244 -17.25 -7.05 10.19
N ARG A 245 -16.68 -8.15 10.71
CA ARG A 245 -16.38 -8.27 12.15
C ARG A 245 -15.34 -7.25 12.60
N THR A 246 -14.33 -7.02 11.78
CA THR A 246 -13.29 -6.03 12.06
C THR A 246 -13.84 -4.61 11.99
N CYS A 247 -14.66 -4.28 10.99
CA CYS A 247 -15.41 -3.02 10.96
C CYS A 247 -16.19 -2.78 12.26
N LEU A 248 -17.02 -3.76 12.69
CA LEU A 248 -17.85 -3.63 13.89
C LEU A 248 -17.05 -3.38 15.17
N LYS A 249 -15.85 -3.93 15.29
CA LYS A 249 -14.95 -3.67 16.42
C LYS A 249 -14.38 -2.25 16.38
N SER A 250 -14.07 -1.74 15.19
CA SER A 250 -13.47 -0.42 15.02
C SER A 250 -14.46 0.73 15.25
N PHE A 251 -15.77 0.50 15.12
CA PHE A 251 -16.82 1.49 15.40
C PHE A 251 -17.17 1.67 16.89
N GLN A 252 -16.56 0.89 17.79
CA GLN A 252 -16.76 0.98 19.25
C GLN A 252 -15.71 1.90 19.88
#